data_AF-A0A926E1N3-F1
#
_entry.id   AF-A0A926E1N3-F1
#
_cell.length_a   1.000
_cell.length_b   1.000
_cell.length_c   1.000
_cell.angle_alpha   90.00
_cell.angle_beta   90.00
_cell.angle_gamma   90.00
#
_symmetry.space_group_name_H-M   'P 1'
#
loop_
_entity.id
_entity.type
_entity.pdbx_description
1 polymer ?
#
loop_
_entity_poly.entity_id
_entity_poly.type
_entity_poly.pdbx_seq_one_letter_code
_entity_poly.pdbx_strand_id
1 'polypeptide(L)'
;MKNNHIAFANLRAEMGRFELTERELALSTGIRFDRLRAKLAREAPLDLEEAFLIAGAFPRNNAVAYLFAEADGRGRNGEGAV
;
A
#
# COMPACT_ATOMS: atom_id res chain seq x y z
N MET A 1 -5.97 3.81 -19.55
CA MET A 1 -4.80 3.82 -18.64
C MET A 1 -5.35 3.70 -17.23
N LYS A 2 -5.01 2.65 -16.46
CA LYS A 2 -5.52 2.48 -15.09
C LYS A 2 -4.97 3.64 -14.24
N ASN A 3 -5.84 4.57 -13.83
CA ASN A 3 -5.48 5.62 -12.88
C ASN A 3 -4.93 4.94 -11.62
N ASN A 4 -3.64 5.14 -11.43
CA ASN A 4 -2.83 4.43 -10.46
C ASN A 4 -2.97 5.13 -9.11
N HIS A 5 -4.08 4.84 -8.44
CA HIS A 5 -4.49 5.51 -7.21
C HIS A 5 -3.81 4.94 -5.97
N ILE A 6 -2.96 3.92 -6.10
CA ILE A 6 -2.13 3.41 -5.00
C ILE A 6 -0.97 4.38 -4.80
N ALA A 7 -0.94 5.06 -3.65
CA ALA A 7 0.03 6.08 -3.30
C ALA A 7 1.37 5.52 -2.78
N PHE A 8 1.47 4.20 -2.62
CA PHE A 8 2.65 3.48 -2.13
C PHE A 8 3.38 2.80 -3.29
N ALA A 9 4.55 3.33 -3.68
CA ALA A 9 5.25 2.90 -4.89
C ALA A 9 5.75 1.46 -4.79
N ASN A 10 6.29 1.07 -3.62
CA ASN A 10 6.81 -0.27 -3.38
C ASN A 10 5.69 -1.30 -3.33
N LEU A 11 4.60 -1.02 -2.59
CA LEU A 11 3.41 -1.87 -2.60
C LEU A 11 2.91 -2.11 -4.02
N ARG A 12 2.79 -1.04 -4.81
CA ARG A 12 2.36 -1.13 -6.21
C ARG A 12 3.29 -1.99 -7.06
N ALA A 13 4.60 -1.83 -6.90
CA ALA A 13 5.59 -2.61 -7.64
C ALA A 13 5.46 -4.11 -7.31
N GLU A 14 5.32 -4.45 -6.03
CA GLU A 14 5.14 -5.83 -5.58
C GLU A 14 3.80 -6.40 -6.04
N MET A 15 2.71 -5.62 -6.02
CA MET A 15 1.42 -6.04 -6.58
C MET A 15 1.55 -6.38 -8.07
N GLY A 16 2.26 -5.56 -8.84
CA GLY A 16 2.55 -5.86 -10.25
C GLY A 16 3.41 -7.10 -10.45
N ARG A 17 4.39 -7.32 -9.57
CA ARG A 17 5.32 -8.47 -9.63
C ARG A 17 4.64 -9.81 -9.35
N PHE A 18 3.65 -9.82 -8.45
CA PHE A 18 2.92 -11.02 -8.04
C PHE A 18 1.51 -11.11 -8.65
N GLU A 19 1.20 -10.24 -9.61
CA GLU A 19 -0.11 -10.16 -10.26
C GLU A 19 -1.29 -10.00 -9.29
N LEU A 20 -1.03 -9.45 -8.10
CA LEU A 20 -2.02 -9.22 -7.06
C LEU A 20 -2.88 -7.99 -7.38
N THR A 21 -4.18 -8.18 -7.35
CA THR A 21 -5.18 -7.13 -7.48
C THR A 21 -5.62 -6.61 -6.12
N GLU A 22 -6.15 -5.40 -6.08
CA GLU A 22 -6.76 -4.84 -4.87
C GLU A 22 -7.96 -5.66 -4.38
N ARG A 23 -8.65 -6.36 -5.29
CA ARG A 23 -9.75 -7.26 -4.91
C ARG A 23 -9.24 -8.48 -4.17
N GLU A 24 -8.13 -9.07 -4.60
CA GLU A 24 -7.49 -10.18 -3.91
C GLU A 24 -6.94 -9.74 -2.55
N LEU A 25 -6.33 -8.55 -2.47
CA LEU A 25 -5.94 -7.97 -1.19
C LEU A 25 -7.15 -7.77 -0.26
N ALA A 26 -8.26 -7.24 -0.75
CA ALA A 26 -9.47 -7.06 0.06
C ALA A 26 -10.01 -8.39 0.60
N LEU A 27 -10.02 -9.45 -0.25
CA LEU A 27 -10.42 -10.79 0.16
C LEU A 27 -9.45 -11.39 1.19
N SER A 28 -8.15 -11.25 0.99
CA SER A 28 -7.13 -11.79 1.89
C SER A 28 -7.07 -11.09 3.25
N THR A 29 -7.37 -9.80 3.28
CA THR A 29 -7.27 -8.97 4.50
C THR A 29 -8.60 -8.86 5.25
N GLY A 30 -9.72 -9.21 4.61
CA GLY A 30 -11.06 -8.96 5.15
C GLY A 30 -11.47 -7.48 5.14
N ILE A 31 -10.62 -6.58 4.63
CA ILE A 31 -10.91 -5.17 4.50
C ILE A 31 -11.88 -4.97 3.33
N ARG A 32 -12.98 -4.25 3.58
CA ARG A 32 -13.94 -3.90 2.52
C ARG A 32 -13.22 -3.19 1.36
N PHE A 33 -13.48 -3.59 0.12
CA PHE A 33 -12.73 -3.15 -1.07
C PHE A 33 -12.62 -1.62 -1.23
N ASP A 34 -13.72 -0.89 -1.04
CA ASP A 34 -13.76 0.57 -1.05
C ASP A 34 -12.88 1.20 0.04
N ARG A 35 -12.89 0.61 1.24
CA ARG A 35 -12.08 1.06 2.37
C ARG A 35 -10.60 0.76 2.15
N LEU A 36 -10.28 -0.41 1.61
CA LEU A 36 -8.91 -0.74 1.21
C LEU A 36 -8.42 0.28 0.18
N ARG A 37 -9.22 0.54 -0.86
CA ARG A 37 -8.89 1.49 -1.92
C ARG A 37 -8.59 2.89 -1.39
N ALA A 38 -9.43 3.41 -0.50
CA ALA A 38 -9.21 4.69 0.17
C ALA A 38 -7.91 4.71 0.99
N LYS A 39 -7.59 3.61 1.70
CA LYS A 39 -6.35 3.47 2.48
C LYS A 39 -5.11 3.43 1.57
N LEU A 40 -5.16 2.66 0.49
CA LEU A 40 -4.07 2.57 -0.49
C LEU A 40 -3.84 3.89 -1.21
N ALA A 41 -4.88 4.71 -1.36
CA ALA A 41 -4.82 6.08 -1.87
C ALA A 41 -4.44 7.14 -0.83
N ARG A 42 -4.23 6.76 0.44
CA ARG A 42 -4.00 7.66 1.58
C ARG A 42 -5.16 8.64 1.86
N GLU A 43 -6.35 8.34 1.37
CA GLU A 43 -7.60 9.07 1.66
C GLU A 43 -8.21 8.65 3.02
N ALA A 44 -7.80 7.50 3.54
CA ALA A 44 -8.16 7.00 4.87
C ALA A 44 -6.90 6.53 5.62
N PRO A 45 -6.88 6.63 6.96
CA PRO A 45 -5.76 6.13 7.75
C PRO A 45 -5.65 4.61 7.58
N LEU A 46 -4.44 4.13 7.33
CA LEU A 46 -4.06 2.72 7.35
C LEU A 46 -3.39 2.45 8.71
N ASP A 47 -3.95 1.52 9.49
CA ASP A 47 -3.35 1.15 10.76
C ASP A 47 -2.29 0.06 10.60
N LEU A 48 -1.54 -0.20 11.67
CA LEU A 48 -0.43 -1.13 11.65
C LEU A 48 -0.89 -2.58 11.43
N GLU A 49 -2.04 -2.97 12.00
CA GLU A 49 -2.59 -4.31 11.85
C GLU A 49 -2.98 -4.58 10.39
N GLU A 50 -3.70 -3.65 9.77
CA GLU A 50 -4.04 -3.68 8.35
C GLU A 50 -2.79 -3.72 7.47
N ALA A 51 -1.73 -2.98 7.82
CA ALA A 51 -0.47 -3.00 7.09
C ALA A 51 0.20 -4.38 7.15
N PHE A 52 0.16 -5.07 8.29
CA PHE A 52 0.63 -6.45 8.41
C PHE A 52 -0.24 -7.44 7.64
N LEU A 53 -1.57 -7.27 7.65
CA LEU A 53 -2.48 -8.10 6.87
C LEU A 53 -2.19 -7.97 5.36
N ILE A 54 -1.99 -6.75 4.86
CA ILE A 54 -1.64 -6.50 3.47
C ILE A 54 -0.28 -7.13 3.13
N ALA A 55 0.72 -7.00 4.00
CA ALA A 55 2.03 -7.62 3.79
C ALA A 55 1.94 -9.17 3.75
N GLY A 56 1.09 -9.76 4.59
CA GLY A 56 0.85 -11.20 4.63
C GLY A 56 0.11 -11.77 3.41
N ALA A 57 -0.52 -10.92 2.59
CA ALA A 57 -1.15 -11.36 1.34
C ALA A 57 -0.14 -11.66 0.23
N PHE A 58 1.12 -11.22 0.40
CA PHE A 58 2.19 -11.51 -0.57
C PHE A 58 2.83 -12.87 -0.29
N PRO A 59 3.16 -13.66 -1.33
CA PRO A 59 3.81 -14.96 -1.15
C PRO A 59 5.24 -14.86 -0.61
N ARG A 60 5.84 -13.66 -0.66
CA ARG A 60 7.13 -13.35 -0.04
C ARG A 60 6.90 -12.46 1.17
N ASN A 61 7.66 -12.72 2.24
CA ASN A 61 7.67 -11.85 3.43
C ASN A 61 8.30 -10.49 3.09
N ASN A 62 7.48 -9.56 2.64
CA ASN A 62 7.86 -8.19 2.39
C ASN A 62 7.74 -7.39 3.69
N ALA A 63 8.79 -6.65 4.07
CA ALA A 63 8.75 -5.83 5.26
C ALA A 63 7.67 -4.74 5.13
N VAL A 64 6.82 -4.59 6.14
CA VAL A 64 5.77 -3.55 6.17
C VAL A 64 6.36 -2.15 5.92
N ALA A 65 7.50 -1.84 6.55
CA ALA A 65 8.19 -0.57 6.35
C ALA A 65 8.65 -0.33 4.89
N TYR A 66 8.96 -1.39 4.15
CA TYR A 66 9.29 -1.30 2.74
C TYR A 66 8.03 -1.03 1.90
N LEU A 67 6.96 -1.80 2.11
CA LEU A 67 5.72 -1.67 1.35
C LEU A 67 5.07 -0.29 1.50
N PHE A 68 5.15 0.30 2.70
CA PHE A 68 4.52 1.56 3.07
C PHE A 68 5.54 2.67 3.38
N ALA A 69 6.65 2.73 2.63
CA ALA A 69 7.73 3.72 2.86
C ALA A 69 7.23 5.17 2.88
N GLU A 70 6.17 5.48 2.12
CA GLU A 70 5.55 6.81 2.05
C GLU A 70 4.70 7.18 3.29
N ALA A 71 4.45 6.22 4.19
CA ALA A 71 3.70 6.43 5.43
C ALA A 71 4.53 7.11 6.54
N ASP A 72 5.87 7.05 6.49
CA ASP A 72 6.80 7.61 7.49
C ASP A 72 6.85 9.15 7.52
N GLY A 73 5.98 9.85 6.79
CA GLY A 73 5.94 11.33 6.76
C GLY A 73 7.17 12.02 6.17
N ARG A 74 8.26 11.29 5.91
CA ARG A 74 9.47 11.77 5.22
C ARG A 74 9.31 11.86 3.69
N GLY A 75 8.17 11.40 3.16
CA GLY A 75 7.76 11.60 1.77
C GLY A 75 7.18 12.99 1.48
N ARG A 76 7.68 14.05 2.13
CA ARG A 76 7.44 15.43 1.66
C ARG A 76 8.45 15.73 0.56
N ASN A 77 7.97 15.79 -0.66
CA ASN A 77 8.71 16.41 -1.76
C ASN A 77 9.03 17.87 -1.42
N GLY A 78 10.31 18.23 -1.49
CA GLY A 78 10.78 19.59 -1.79
C GLY A 78 11.05 20.50 -0.60
N GLU A 79 12.20 20.34 0.07
CA GLU A 79 12.97 21.48 0.62
C GLU A 79 14.37 20.98 1.00
N GLY A 80 15.30 21.18 0.08
CA GLY A 80 16.73 20.97 0.22
C GLY A 80 17.44 21.92 -0.74
N ALA A 81 17.01 23.18 -0.73
CA ALA A 81 17.72 24.30 -1.32
C ALA A 81 18.02 25.26 -0.18
N VAL A 82 19.19 25.08 0.44
CA VAL A 82 20.12 26.11 0.92
C VAL A 82 21.45 25.45 1.24
#